data_AF-A0AAP0H1Y7-F1
#
_entry.id   AF-A0AAP0H1Y7-F1
#
_cell.length_a   1.000
_cell.length_b   1.000
_cell.length_c   1.000
_cell.angle_alpha   90.00
_cell.angle_beta   90.00
_cell.angle_gamma   90.00
#
_symmetry.space_group_name_H-M   'P 1'
#
loop_
_entity.id
_entity.type
_entity.pdbx_description
1 polymer ?
#
loop_
_entity_poly.entity_id
_entity_poly.type
_entity_poly.pdbx_seq_one_letter_code
_entity_poly.pdbx_strand_id
1 'polypeptide(L)'
;MYARMVTCVRAPVGDTNSFPVEVGLHQGSDLSPFLFAVVMDEVTKSIQEDIPWCMLFADDIVLVEESKQRLNDKLEEWRAALESKGLRISRSKTEYLHCNFSGVSGVEDVQLTIDGQVVPPVAKFKYLGSFVQNDGDIDNDVNHRIRAGWCKWRAATGVLCDKRFPVKLKGKFYRVAVRPAMLYGSECWAIKKAHVRKLEVTEMRMLRWMGGHTQLDRIRNEVFRGRFAMMSISEKIREGRLRWFGHVMRRQVSAPVRSVDSIIVEGRRGRGRPKMSWRERIRLDLLDLHLSEDMVDDRISWRRRIKVKD
;
A
#
# COMPACT_ATOMS: atom_id res chain seq x y z
N MET A 1 9.07 13.42 31.09
CA MET A 1 8.33 12.17 30.81
C MET A 1 9.24 10.97 30.58
N TYR A 2 10.45 11.16 30.03
CA TYR A 2 11.46 10.10 29.85
C TYR A 2 12.65 10.18 30.82
N ALA A 3 12.53 10.89 31.94
CA ALA A 3 13.62 10.97 32.91
C ALA A 3 13.70 9.68 33.73
N ARG A 4 14.90 9.10 33.84
CA ARG A 4 15.18 7.88 34.64
C ARG A 4 14.35 6.66 34.23
N MET A 5 14.04 6.53 32.95
CA MET A 5 13.36 5.34 32.42
C MET A 5 14.28 4.12 32.51
N VAL A 6 13.72 3.00 32.97
CA VAL A 6 14.37 1.69 32.99
C VAL A 6 13.52 0.69 32.23
N THR A 7 14.15 -0.27 31.57
CA THR A 7 13.46 -1.35 30.84
C THR A 7 14.06 -2.71 31.21
N CYS A 8 13.31 -3.79 30.94
CA CYS A 8 13.75 -5.17 31.10
C CYS A 8 13.23 -6.01 29.93
N VAL A 9 13.97 -7.05 29.54
CA VAL A 9 13.60 -7.92 28.43
C VAL A 9 12.94 -9.18 28.99
N ARG A 10 11.72 -9.50 28.53
CA ARG A 10 11.06 -10.77 28.84
C ARG A 10 11.55 -11.84 27.88
N ALA A 11 12.23 -12.86 28.40
CA ALA A 11 12.68 -14.03 27.66
C ALA A 11 11.95 -15.30 28.15
N PRO A 12 11.96 -16.41 27.39
CA PRO A 12 11.34 -17.67 27.81
C PRO A 12 11.89 -18.23 29.14
N VAL A 13 13.11 -17.83 29.51
CA VAL A 13 13.81 -18.22 30.75
C VAL A 13 13.55 -17.27 31.93
N GLY A 14 12.77 -16.20 31.73
CA GLY A 14 12.49 -15.17 32.75
C GLY A 14 12.73 -13.75 32.24
N ASP A 15 12.42 -12.77 33.10
CA ASP A 15 12.67 -11.35 32.83
C ASP A 15 14.15 -11.02 33.18
N THR A 16 14.83 -10.23 32.34
CA THR A 16 16.20 -9.77 32.64
C THR A 16 16.19 -8.71 33.74
N ASN A 17 17.37 -8.46 34.34
CA ASN A 17 17.55 -7.28 35.19
C ASN A 17 17.19 -5.99 34.44
N SER A 18 16.66 -5.02 35.17
CA SER A 18 16.33 -3.71 34.62
C SER A 18 17.60 -2.92 34.29
N PHE A 19 17.59 -2.19 33.18
CA PHE A 19 18.67 -1.30 32.75
C PHE A 19 18.10 0.05 32.28
N PRO A 20 18.86 1.15 32.44
CA PRO A 20 18.39 2.48 32.05
C PRO A 20 18.30 2.63 30.52
N VAL A 21 17.33 3.42 30.07
CA VAL A 21 17.18 3.81 28.67
C VAL A 21 17.60 5.27 28.52
N GLU A 22 18.77 5.50 27.94
CA GLU A 22 19.35 6.84 27.76
C GLU A 22 19.03 7.45 26.38
N VAL A 23 18.82 6.60 25.38
CA VAL A 23 18.58 7.01 23.99
C VAL A 23 17.34 6.30 23.45
N GLY A 24 16.52 7.07 22.73
CA GLY A 24 15.34 6.56 22.03
C GLY A 24 14.03 6.72 22.80
N LEU A 25 12.94 6.41 22.11
CA LEU A 25 11.58 6.47 22.64
C LEU A 25 11.09 5.05 23.00
N HIS A 26 10.26 4.94 24.04
CA HIS A 26 9.80 3.64 24.51
C HIS A 26 8.79 3.04 23.51
N GLN A 27 9.12 1.87 22.95
CA GLN A 27 8.20 1.17 22.04
C GLN A 27 6.97 0.68 22.81
N GLY A 28 5.78 0.91 22.26
CA GLY A 28 4.50 0.60 22.90
C GLY A 28 3.95 1.69 23.82
N SER A 29 4.66 2.82 23.99
CA SER A 29 4.07 4.03 24.60
C SER A 29 3.22 4.78 23.58
N ASP A 30 2.01 5.19 23.97
CA ASP A 30 1.07 5.93 23.12
C ASP A 30 1.61 7.30 22.68
N LEU A 31 2.55 7.88 23.45
CA LEU A 31 3.13 9.19 23.15
C LEU A 31 4.36 9.10 22.23
N SER A 32 5.04 7.95 22.20
CA SER A 32 6.27 7.79 21.40
C SER A 32 6.09 8.10 19.92
N PRO A 33 5.02 7.66 19.22
CA PRO A 33 4.82 7.99 17.81
C PRO A 33 4.71 9.49 17.56
N PHE A 34 4.01 10.22 18.44
CA PHE A 34 3.85 11.66 18.32
C PHE A 34 5.19 12.39 18.52
N LEU A 35 5.94 12.04 19.58
CA LEU A 35 7.26 12.63 19.83
C LEU A 35 8.24 12.34 18.69
N PHE A 36 8.20 11.13 18.16
CA PHE A 36 9.01 10.77 17.00
C PHE A 36 8.66 11.63 15.79
N ALA A 37 7.37 11.83 15.50
CA ALA A 37 6.93 12.68 14.41
C ALA A 37 7.41 14.14 14.57
N VAL A 38 7.32 14.70 15.78
CA VAL A 38 7.80 16.07 16.06
C VAL A 38 9.31 16.20 15.86
N VAL A 39 10.08 15.22 16.34
CA VAL A 39 11.54 15.21 16.14
C VAL A 39 11.88 15.09 14.65
N MET A 40 11.23 14.17 13.93
CA MET A 40 11.47 14.01 12.50
C MET A 40 11.12 15.28 11.73
N ASP A 41 10.00 15.93 12.05
CA ASP A 41 9.58 17.19 11.43
C ASP A 41 10.64 18.29 11.63
N GLU A 42 11.11 18.50 12.86
CA GLU A 42 12.11 19.53 13.15
C GLU A 42 13.48 19.22 12.52
N VAL A 43 13.92 17.96 12.56
CA VAL A 43 15.22 17.55 12.00
C VAL A 43 15.24 17.69 10.48
N THR A 44 14.11 17.46 9.81
CA THR A 44 14.04 17.43 8.35
C THR A 44 13.40 18.69 7.75
N LYS A 45 13.01 19.66 8.58
CA LYS A 45 12.27 20.87 8.18
C LYS A 45 12.90 21.66 7.03
N SER A 46 14.22 21.73 6.97
CA SER A 46 14.94 22.50 5.93
C SER A 46 15.15 21.74 4.61
N ILE A 47 14.94 20.41 4.62
CA ILE A 47 15.25 19.51 3.49
C ILE A 47 14.01 18.78 2.96
N GLN A 48 12.86 18.92 3.64
CA GLN A 48 11.59 18.40 3.16
C GLN A 48 11.14 19.15 1.91
N GLU A 49 10.62 18.39 0.96
CA GLU A 49 9.99 18.91 -0.25
C GLU A 49 8.53 18.49 -0.33
N ASP A 50 7.77 19.16 -1.19
CA ASP A 50 6.37 18.85 -1.40
C ASP A 50 6.17 17.46 -2.02
N ILE A 51 5.06 16.82 -1.66
CA ILE A 51 4.63 15.54 -2.24
C ILE A 51 4.39 15.74 -3.75
N PRO A 52 4.91 14.85 -4.62
CA PRO A 52 5.44 13.51 -4.31
C PRO A 52 6.97 13.38 -4.21
N TRP A 53 7.71 14.50 -4.18
CA TRP A 53 9.18 14.50 -4.27
C TRP A 53 9.86 14.04 -2.98
N CYS A 54 9.22 14.27 -1.84
CA CYS A 54 9.60 13.72 -0.55
C CYS A 54 8.35 13.17 0.16
N MET A 55 8.43 11.94 0.69
CA MET A 55 7.39 11.33 1.50
C MET A 55 8.00 10.68 2.74
N LEU A 56 7.45 11.02 3.90
CA LEU A 56 7.86 10.45 5.19
C LEU A 56 6.69 9.67 5.81
N PHE A 57 6.98 8.49 6.34
CA PHE A 57 6.06 7.73 7.17
C PHE A 57 6.84 6.99 8.26
N ALA A 58 6.75 7.49 9.50
CA ALA A 58 7.60 7.02 10.59
C ALA A 58 9.07 7.02 10.15
N ASP A 59 9.75 5.87 10.18
CA ASP A 59 11.14 5.69 9.76
C ASP A 59 11.33 5.47 8.25
N ASP A 60 10.25 5.23 7.50
CA ASP A 60 10.31 5.08 6.05
C ASP A 60 10.34 6.45 5.36
N ILE A 61 11.40 6.72 4.60
CA ILE A 61 11.58 7.94 3.80
C ILE A 61 11.68 7.54 2.32
N VAL A 62 10.91 8.21 1.46
CA VAL A 62 10.98 8.06 0.01
C VAL A 62 11.38 9.39 -0.61
N LEU A 63 12.47 9.35 -1.38
CA LEU A 63 12.98 10.47 -2.16
C LEU A 63 12.76 10.16 -3.64
N VAL A 64 12.18 11.12 -4.36
CA VAL A 64 11.91 11.01 -5.80
C VAL A 64 12.62 12.14 -6.50
N GLU A 65 13.33 11.80 -7.58
CA GLU A 65 14.07 12.75 -8.43
C GLU A 65 14.02 12.28 -9.88
N GLU A 66 14.22 13.22 -10.80
CA GLU A 66 14.18 12.96 -12.25
C GLU A 66 15.53 12.48 -12.82
N SER A 67 16.63 12.74 -12.11
CA SER A 67 17.97 12.28 -12.49
C SER A 67 18.67 11.57 -11.33
N LYS A 68 19.56 10.64 -11.66
CA LYS A 68 20.29 9.86 -10.67
C LYS A 68 21.26 10.73 -9.88
N GLN A 69 21.84 11.75 -10.53
CA GLN A 69 22.72 12.71 -9.87
C GLN A 69 21.98 13.50 -8.78
N ARG A 70 20.83 14.09 -9.11
CA ARG A 70 20.03 14.83 -8.13
C ARG A 70 19.58 13.94 -6.98
N LEU A 71 19.21 12.69 -7.28
CA LEU A 71 18.85 11.72 -6.25
C LEU A 71 20.02 11.44 -5.30
N ASN A 72 21.25 11.34 -5.83
CA ASN A 72 22.44 11.11 -5.02
C ASN A 72 22.76 12.33 -4.13
N ASP A 73 22.66 13.55 -4.68
CA ASP A 73 22.88 14.79 -3.93
C ASP A 73 21.86 14.94 -2.79
N LYS A 74 20.57 14.68 -3.09
CA LYS A 74 19.48 14.70 -2.11
C LYS A 74 19.66 13.65 -1.03
N LEU A 75 20.04 12.43 -1.40
CA LEU A 75 20.29 11.37 -0.43
C LEU A 75 21.42 11.71 0.53
N GLU A 76 22.47 12.37 0.04
CA GLU A 76 23.60 12.82 0.84
C GLU A 76 23.21 13.97 1.79
N GLU A 77 22.39 14.92 1.33
CA GLU A 77 21.83 15.97 2.17
C GLU A 77 20.98 15.39 3.31
N TRP A 78 20.13 14.40 3.00
CA TRP A 78 19.32 13.68 3.99
C TRP A 78 20.18 12.91 5.00
N ARG A 79 21.25 12.26 4.53
CA ARG A 79 22.23 11.60 5.41
C ARG A 79 22.85 12.60 6.38
N ALA A 80 23.40 13.70 5.88
CA ALA A 80 24.06 14.70 6.68
C ALA A 80 23.12 15.31 7.74
N ALA A 81 21.89 15.65 7.36
CA ALA A 81 20.90 16.20 8.28
C ALA A 81 20.54 15.23 9.41
N LEU A 82 20.24 13.97 9.07
CA LEU A 82 19.87 12.94 10.04
C LEU A 82 21.05 12.57 10.97
N GLU A 83 22.24 12.34 10.39
CA GLU A 83 23.42 11.95 11.15
C GLU A 83 23.92 13.08 12.06
N SER A 84 23.76 14.35 11.67
CA SER A 84 24.07 15.50 12.53
C SER A 84 23.26 15.54 13.84
N LYS A 85 22.11 14.84 13.86
CA LYS A 85 21.20 14.75 15.01
C LYS A 85 21.20 13.36 15.65
N GLY A 86 22.15 12.50 15.28
CA GLY A 86 22.32 11.17 15.86
C GLY A 86 21.39 10.10 15.29
N LEU A 87 20.66 10.38 14.20
CA LEU A 87 19.87 9.39 13.46
C LEU A 87 20.72 8.77 12.36
N ARG A 88 20.59 7.47 12.13
CA ARG A 88 21.40 6.76 11.12
C ARG A 88 20.51 6.13 10.05
N ILE A 89 20.91 6.30 8.79
CA ILE A 89 20.25 5.64 7.66
C ILE A 89 20.70 4.18 7.59
N SER A 90 19.74 3.27 7.44
CA SER A 90 20.01 1.84 7.33
C SER A 90 20.50 1.46 5.94
N ARG A 91 21.81 1.47 5.72
CA ARG A 91 22.46 1.14 4.44
C ARG A 91 22.03 -0.20 3.82
N SER A 92 21.77 -1.21 4.65
CA SER A 92 21.33 -2.54 4.19
C SER A 92 19.85 -2.62 3.79
N LYS A 93 19.05 -1.60 4.12
CA LYS A 93 17.63 -1.51 3.79
C LYS A 93 17.33 -0.45 2.73
N THR A 94 18.25 0.48 2.52
CA THR A 94 18.11 1.49 1.49
C THR A 94 18.35 0.85 0.12
N GLU A 95 17.38 1.05 -0.77
CA GLU A 95 17.37 0.53 -2.14
C GLU A 95 16.93 1.69 -3.05
N TYR A 96 17.26 1.63 -4.34
CA TYR A 96 16.74 2.61 -5.30
C TYR A 96 16.04 1.93 -6.49
N LEU A 97 14.95 2.54 -6.94
CA LEU A 97 14.18 2.10 -8.12
C LEU A 97 14.35 3.14 -9.24
N HIS A 98 14.79 2.70 -10.41
CA HIS A 98 14.84 3.54 -11.60
C HIS A 98 13.71 3.18 -12.57
N CYS A 99 12.88 4.17 -12.93
CA CYS A 99 11.69 4.00 -13.77
C CYS A 99 11.89 4.65 -15.14
N ASN A 100 12.28 3.88 -16.15
CA ASN A 100 12.39 4.38 -17.54
C ASN A 100 11.15 4.01 -18.37
N PHE A 101 10.11 4.82 -18.28
CA PHE A 101 8.87 4.60 -19.05
C PHE A 101 8.93 5.12 -20.50
N SER A 102 9.87 6.00 -20.81
CA SER A 102 10.03 6.57 -22.16
C SER A 102 10.79 5.65 -23.10
N GLY A 103 11.57 4.70 -22.56
CA GLY A 103 12.44 3.80 -23.32
C GLY A 103 13.67 4.51 -23.89
N VAL A 104 13.91 5.77 -23.50
CA VAL A 104 15.11 6.52 -23.90
C VAL A 104 16.21 6.16 -22.91
N SER A 105 17.21 5.43 -23.38
CA SER A 105 18.38 5.08 -22.58
C SER A 105 19.31 6.30 -22.49
N GLY A 106 19.14 7.12 -21.45
CA GLY A 106 20.22 8.01 -21.00
C GLY A 106 21.25 7.17 -20.25
N VAL A 107 22.50 7.13 -20.73
CA VAL A 107 23.59 6.50 -20.01
C VAL A 107 24.02 7.45 -18.90
N GLU A 108 23.35 7.38 -17.74
CA GLU A 108 23.87 8.01 -16.53
C GLU A 108 24.75 7.00 -15.80
N ASP A 109 26.07 7.15 -15.96
CA ASP A 109 27.11 6.31 -15.34
C ASP A 109 27.36 6.67 -13.86
N VAL A 110 26.55 7.57 -13.30
CA VAL A 110 26.64 7.98 -11.89
C VAL A 110 26.26 6.78 -11.03
N GLN A 111 27.11 6.33 -10.11
CA GLN A 111 26.72 5.35 -9.09
C GLN A 111 26.06 6.06 -7.91
N LEU A 112 24.96 5.50 -7.41
CA LEU A 112 24.26 6.07 -6.27
C LEU A 112 24.86 5.46 -5.00
N THR A 113 25.39 6.30 -4.12
CA THR A 113 26.17 5.86 -2.95
C THR A 113 25.73 6.57 -1.68
N ILE A 114 25.86 5.89 -0.54
CA ILE A 114 25.71 6.47 0.80
C ILE A 114 27.01 6.19 1.52
N ASP A 115 27.75 7.24 1.89
CA ASP A 115 29.03 7.11 2.60
C ASP A 115 30.02 6.17 1.87
N GLY A 116 30.08 6.28 0.54
CA GLY A 116 30.92 5.43 -0.32
C GLY A 116 30.39 4.01 -0.56
N GLN A 117 29.30 3.59 0.09
CA GLN A 117 28.65 2.30 -0.18
C GLN A 117 27.61 2.43 -1.30
N VAL A 118 27.71 1.60 -2.34
CA VAL A 118 26.75 1.58 -3.44
C VAL A 118 25.38 1.12 -2.94
N VAL A 119 24.35 1.92 -3.23
CA VAL A 119 22.95 1.55 -2.96
C VAL A 119 22.49 0.59 -4.06
N PRO A 120 21.92 -0.58 -3.71
CA PRO A 120 21.53 -1.56 -4.71
C PRO A 120 20.34 -1.08 -5.56
N PRO A 121 20.41 -1.21 -6.91
CA PRO A 121 19.24 -1.05 -7.76
C PRO A 121 18.28 -2.22 -7.58
N VAL A 122 16.99 -1.90 -7.49
CA VAL A 122 15.92 -2.91 -7.49
C VAL A 122 14.97 -2.69 -8.66
N ALA A 123 14.32 -3.77 -9.12
CA ALA A 123 13.25 -3.69 -10.13
C ALA A 123 11.87 -3.42 -9.51
N LYS A 124 11.75 -3.62 -8.19
CA LYS A 124 10.54 -3.38 -7.40
C LYS A 124 10.94 -3.03 -5.98
N PHE A 125 10.18 -2.14 -5.35
CA PHE A 125 10.33 -1.84 -3.93
C PHE A 125 8.98 -1.97 -3.22
N LYS A 126 9.01 -2.27 -1.92
CA LYS A 126 7.81 -2.34 -1.08
C LYS A 126 7.77 -1.10 -0.19
N TYR A 127 6.69 -0.33 -0.28
CA TYR A 127 6.47 0.85 0.55
C TYR A 127 5.07 0.80 1.15
N LEU A 128 4.96 0.97 2.48
CA LEU A 128 3.71 0.94 3.24
C LEU A 128 2.81 -0.27 2.93
N GLY A 129 3.42 -1.41 2.62
CA GLY A 129 2.72 -2.64 2.30
C GLY A 129 2.37 -2.86 0.82
N SER A 130 2.61 -1.89 -0.05
CA SER A 130 2.38 -2.00 -1.50
C SER A 130 3.67 -2.09 -2.29
N PHE A 131 3.66 -2.84 -3.40
CA PHE A 131 4.78 -2.92 -4.32
C PHE A 131 4.67 -1.89 -5.44
N VAL A 132 5.76 -1.16 -5.67
CA VAL A 132 5.98 -0.31 -6.85
C VAL A 132 7.05 -0.96 -7.72
N GLN A 133 6.87 -0.90 -9.05
CA GLN A 133 7.72 -1.60 -10.02
C GLN A 133 8.23 -0.63 -11.07
N ASN A 134 9.46 -0.85 -11.56
CA ASN A 134 10.09 0.00 -12.57
C ASN A 134 9.38 0.00 -13.92
N ASP A 135 8.59 -1.05 -14.20
CA ASP A 135 7.80 -1.16 -15.41
C ASP A 135 6.40 -0.54 -15.24
N GLY A 136 5.99 -0.19 -14.01
CA GLY A 136 4.68 0.39 -13.71
C GLY A 136 3.53 -0.63 -13.73
N ASP A 137 3.81 -1.94 -13.71
CA ASP A 137 2.76 -2.95 -13.52
C ASP A 137 2.41 -3.14 -12.03
N ILE A 138 1.29 -3.80 -11.77
CA ILE A 138 0.78 -4.07 -10.41
C ILE A 138 0.84 -5.55 -10.04
N ASP A 139 1.38 -6.41 -10.90
CA ASP A 139 1.43 -7.86 -10.70
C ASP A 139 2.05 -8.26 -9.34
N ASN A 140 3.17 -7.66 -8.95
CA ASN A 140 3.82 -7.95 -7.67
C ASN A 140 2.92 -7.57 -6.49
N ASP A 141 2.21 -6.44 -6.58
CA ASP A 141 1.33 -5.98 -5.51
C ASP A 141 0.08 -6.87 -5.40
N VAL A 142 -0.56 -7.20 -6.52
CA VAL A 142 -1.69 -8.14 -6.56
C VAL A 142 -1.30 -9.50 -6.00
N ASN A 143 -0.13 -10.03 -6.37
CA ASN A 143 0.39 -11.30 -5.83
C ASN A 143 0.70 -11.21 -4.33
N HIS A 144 1.21 -10.07 -3.87
CA HIS A 144 1.47 -9.83 -2.47
C HIS A 144 0.17 -9.82 -1.66
N ARG A 145 -0.86 -9.11 -2.13
CA ARG A 145 -2.18 -9.05 -1.49
C ARG A 145 -2.91 -10.41 -1.50
N ILE A 146 -2.79 -11.19 -2.58
CA ILE A 146 -3.27 -12.58 -2.61
C ILE A 146 -2.60 -13.42 -1.54
N ARG A 147 -1.26 -13.33 -1.41
CA ARG A 147 -0.52 -14.04 -0.35
C ARG A 147 -0.95 -13.59 1.04
N ALA A 148 -1.12 -12.29 1.26
CA ALA A 148 -1.61 -11.75 2.53
C ALA A 148 -3.00 -12.30 2.89
N GLY A 149 -3.91 -12.33 1.92
CA GLY A 149 -5.22 -12.98 2.06
C GLY A 149 -5.12 -14.45 2.44
N TRP A 150 -4.27 -15.21 1.75
CA TRP A 150 -4.02 -16.61 2.09
C TRP A 150 -3.45 -16.81 3.49
N CYS A 151 -2.51 -15.98 3.93
CA CYS A 151 -1.97 -16.06 5.29
C CYS A 151 -3.09 -15.86 6.33
N LYS A 152 -3.95 -14.84 6.16
CA LYS A 152 -5.09 -14.61 7.06
C LYS A 152 -6.10 -15.75 7.02
N TRP A 153 -6.41 -16.28 5.83
CA TRP A 153 -7.33 -17.40 5.67
C TRP A 153 -6.77 -18.68 6.32
N ARG A 154 -5.49 -18.99 6.10
CA ARG A 154 -4.82 -20.17 6.65
C ARG A 154 -4.73 -20.14 8.17
N ALA A 155 -4.46 -18.98 8.76
CA ALA A 155 -4.46 -18.81 10.21
C ALA A 155 -5.84 -19.08 10.84
N ALA A 156 -6.92 -18.98 10.05
CA ALA A 156 -8.30 -19.15 10.51
C ALA A 156 -8.96 -20.46 10.04
N THR A 157 -8.22 -21.39 9.44
CA THR A 157 -8.79 -22.65 8.89
C THR A 157 -9.51 -23.47 9.93
N GLY A 158 -9.00 -23.53 11.17
CA GLY A 158 -9.64 -24.24 12.27
C GLY A 158 -11.07 -23.77 12.56
N VAL A 159 -11.38 -22.50 12.29
CA VAL A 159 -12.73 -21.92 12.44
C VAL A 159 -13.50 -21.96 11.12
N LEU A 160 -12.86 -21.54 10.03
CA LEU A 160 -13.51 -21.41 8.72
C LEU A 160 -13.90 -22.75 8.12
N CYS A 161 -13.14 -23.82 8.37
CA CYS A 161 -13.41 -25.15 7.84
C CYS A 161 -14.21 -26.04 8.81
N ASP A 162 -14.43 -25.63 10.07
CA ASP A 162 -15.25 -26.40 11.01
C ASP A 162 -16.73 -26.39 10.58
N LYS A 163 -17.32 -27.56 10.38
CA LYS A 163 -18.73 -27.72 9.99
C LYS A 163 -19.71 -27.21 11.05
N ARG A 164 -19.30 -27.19 12.33
CA ARG A 164 -20.10 -26.71 13.47
C ARG A 164 -20.14 -25.18 13.53
N PHE A 165 -19.17 -24.49 12.94
CA PHE A 165 -19.13 -23.04 12.99
C PHE A 165 -20.20 -22.41 12.09
N PRO A 166 -21.06 -21.51 12.60
CA PRO A 166 -22.19 -20.99 11.84
C PRO A 166 -21.79 -20.33 10.52
N VAL A 167 -22.47 -20.68 9.43
CA VAL A 167 -22.20 -20.19 8.07
C VAL A 167 -22.22 -18.66 7.98
N LYS A 168 -23.17 -18.00 8.66
CA LYS A 168 -23.24 -16.54 8.72
C LYS A 168 -21.99 -15.92 9.35
N LEU A 169 -21.45 -16.55 10.41
CA LEU A 169 -20.23 -16.10 11.07
C LEU A 169 -18.98 -16.37 10.23
N LYS A 170 -18.93 -17.47 9.45
CA LYS A 170 -17.88 -17.71 8.45
C LYS A 170 -17.80 -16.57 7.44
N GLY A 171 -18.96 -16.21 6.86
CA GLY A 171 -19.06 -15.09 5.93
C GLY A 171 -18.61 -13.78 6.56
N LYS A 172 -19.08 -13.47 7.78
CA LYS A 172 -18.66 -12.27 8.53
C LYS A 172 -17.15 -12.24 8.79
N PHE A 173 -16.57 -13.36 9.24
CA PHE A 173 -15.13 -13.46 9.48
C PHE A 173 -14.33 -13.21 8.21
N TYR A 174 -14.71 -13.87 7.10
CA TYR A 174 -14.05 -13.66 5.80
C TYR A 174 -14.06 -12.18 5.41
N ARG A 175 -15.23 -11.53 5.54
CA ARG A 175 -15.43 -10.11 5.20
C ARG A 175 -14.55 -9.16 6.02
N VAL A 176 -14.32 -9.46 7.29
CA VAL A 176 -13.65 -8.57 8.23
C VAL A 176 -12.14 -8.83 8.34
N ALA A 177 -11.69 -10.08 8.18
CA ALA A 177 -10.30 -10.45 8.42
C ALA A 177 -9.52 -10.84 7.15
N VAL A 178 -10.15 -11.57 6.22
CA VAL A 178 -9.46 -12.11 5.04
C VAL A 178 -9.54 -11.16 3.86
N ARG A 179 -10.75 -10.70 3.53
CA ARG A 179 -10.99 -9.85 2.37
C ARG A 179 -10.24 -8.51 2.44
N PRO A 180 -10.20 -7.80 3.59
CA PRO A 180 -9.46 -6.53 3.66
C PRO A 180 -7.95 -6.72 3.42
N ALA A 181 -7.37 -7.85 3.81
CA ALA A 181 -5.96 -8.15 3.53
C ALA A 181 -5.68 -8.28 2.02
N MET A 182 -6.66 -8.78 1.24
CA MET A 182 -6.58 -8.86 -0.22
C MET A 182 -6.87 -7.52 -0.92
N LEU A 183 -7.68 -6.66 -0.31
CA LEU A 183 -8.15 -5.40 -0.91
C LEU A 183 -7.28 -4.19 -0.56
N TYR A 184 -6.38 -4.31 0.42
CA TYR A 184 -5.48 -3.22 0.80
C TYR A 184 -4.74 -2.65 -0.42
N GLY A 185 -4.82 -1.33 -0.62
CA GLY A 185 -4.17 -0.62 -1.73
C GLY A 185 -4.83 -0.79 -3.11
N SER A 186 -5.88 -1.62 -3.22
CA SER A 186 -6.53 -1.91 -4.51
C SER A 186 -7.25 -0.70 -5.14
N GLU A 187 -7.58 0.30 -4.32
CA GLU A 187 -8.13 1.58 -4.74
C GLU A 187 -7.18 2.38 -5.65
N CYS A 188 -5.87 2.17 -5.54
CA CYS A 188 -4.83 2.86 -6.32
C CYS A 188 -4.40 2.09 -7.59
N TRP A 189 -4.94 0.89 -7.82
CA TRP A 189 -4.54 0.06 -8.95
C TRP A 189 -5.21 0.46 -10.27
N ALA A 190 -4.41 0.63 -11.31
CA ALA A 190 -4.86 0.58 -12.70
C ALA A 190 -5.13 -0.88 -13.13
N ILE A 191 -6.13 -1.50 -12.49
CA ILE A 191 -6.33 -2.96 -12.53
C ILE A 191 -6.78 -3.47 -13.91
N LYS A 192 -6.08 -4.47 -14.46
CA LYS A 192 -6.47 -5.15 -15.72
C LYS A 192 -7.41 -6.34 -15.45
N LYS A 193 -8.18 -6.75 -16.47
CA LYS A 193 -9.09 -7.92 -16.40
C LYS A 193 -8.40 -9.20 -15.90
N ALA A 194 -7.15 -9.44 -16.30
CA ALA A 194 -6.38 -10.61 -15.83
C ALA A 194 -6.14 -10.60 -14.32
N HIS A 195 -5.82 -9.44 -13.74
CA HIS A 195 -5.63 -9.26 -12.30
C HIS A 195 -6.93 -9.49 -11.54
N VAL A 196 -8.04 -8.92 -12.05
CA VAL A 196 -9.38 -9.14 -11.48
C VAL A 196 -9.72 -10.64 -11.45
N ARG A 197 -9.54 -11.34 -12.57
CA ARG A 197 -9.77 -12.79 -12.66
C ARG A 197 -8.93 -13.57 -11.65
N LYS A 198 -7.68 -13.17 -11.43
CA LYS A 198 -6.78 -13.80 -10.45
C LYS A 198 -7.30 -13.66 -9.01
N LEU A 199 -7.81 -12.48 -8.66
CA LEU A 199 -8.42 -12.20 -7.36
C LEU A 199 -9.73 -12.96 -7.19
N GLU A 200 -10.58 -13.01 -8.21
CA GLU A 200 -11.84 -13.77 -8.20
C GLU A 200 -11.61 -15.27 -8.04
N VAL A 201 -10.66 -15.85 -8.79
CA VAL A 201 -10.28 -17.26 -8.65
C VAL A 201 -9.78 -17.55 -7.24
N THR A 202 -8.99 -16.64 -6.67
CA THR A 202 -8.48 -16.76 -5.30
C THR A 202 -9.60 -16.73 -4.27
N GLU A 203 -10.49 -15.74 -4.33
CA GLU A 203 -11.65 -15.61 -3.43
C GLU A 203 -12.53 -16.85 -3.54
N MET A 204 -12.87 -17.29 -4.74
CA MET A 204 -13.72 -18.46 -4.94
C MET A 204 -13.08 -19.75 -4.43
N ARG A 205 -11.76 -19.90 -4.54
CA ARG A 205 -11.05 -21.05 -3.95
C ARG A 205 -11.16 -21.06 -2.43
N MET A 206 -10.95 -19.91 -1.78
CA MET A 206 -11.11 -19.77 -0.33
C MET A 206 -12.54 -20.06 0.12
N LEU A 207 -13.54 -19.52 -0.58
CA LEU A 207 -14.96 -19.73 -0.25
C LEU A 207 -15.39 -21.20 -0.43
N ARG A 208 -14.93 -21.87 -1.50
CA ARG A 208 -15.19 -23.29 -1.73
C ARG A 208 -14.62 -24.15 -0.61
N TRP A 209 -13.36 -23.94 -0.26
CA TRP A 209 -12.69 -24.69 0.80
C TRP A 209 -13.37 -24.47 2.16
N MET A 210 -13.77 -23.23 2.47
CA MET A 210 -14.56 -22.90 3.65
C MET A 210 -15.93 -23.60 3.69
N GLY A 211 -16.50 -23.92 2.52
CA GLY A 211 -17.71 -24.71 2.35
C GLY A 211 -17.51 -26.21 2.32
N GLY A 212 -16.26 -26.70 2.34
CA GLY A 212 -15.93 -28.13 2.22
C GLY A 212 -15.96 -28.67 0.78
N HIS A 213 -15.80 -27.79 -0.22
CA HIS A 213 -15.93 -28.11 -1.63
C HIS A 213 -14.65 -27.79 -2.41
N THR A 214 -14.49 -28.44 -3.57
CA THR A 214 -13.41 -28.18 -4.52
C THR A 214 -13.96 -27.69 -5.86
N GLN A 215 -13.08 -27.52 -6.87
CA GLN A 215 -13.52 -27.24 -8.23
C GLN A 215 -14.10 -28.48 -8.93
N LEU A 216 -13.74 -29.69 -8.48
CA LEU A 216 -14.20 -30.95 -9.08
C LEU A 216 -15.70 -31.18 -8.86
N ASP A 217 -16.29 -30.58 -7.83
CA ASP A 217 -17.72 -30.66 -7.53
C ASP A 217 -18.58 -29.96 -8.58
N ARG A 218 -18.00 -29.14 -9.48
CA ARG A 218 -18.67 -28.40 -10.56
C ARG A 218 -19.86 -27.52 -10.11
N ILE A 219 -19.96 -27.21 -8.81
CA ILE A 219 -20.97 -26.30 -8.25
C ILE A 219 -20.68 -24.88 -8.73
N ARG A 220 -21.71 -24.13 -9.11
CA ARG A 220 -21.59 -22.73 -9.59
C ARG A 220 -21.04 -21.78 -8.52
N ASN A 221 -20.30 -20.75 -8.92
CA ASN A 221 -19.70 -19.79 -7.99
C ASN A 221 -20.75 -19.00 -7.19
N GLU A 222 -21.88 -18.68 -7.83
CA GLU A 222 -23.01 -17.97 -7.23
C GLU A 222 -23.53 -18.65 -5.96
N VAL A 223 -23.46 -19.99 -5.89
CA VAL A 223 -23.90 -20.76 -4.71
C VAL A 223 -23.07 -20.41 -3.48
N PHE A 224 -21.74 -20.36 -3.61
CA PHE A 224 -20.86 -20.03 -2.48
C PHE A 224 -20.95 -18.56 -2.10
N ARG A 225 -21.11 -17.67 -3.09
CA ARG A 225 -21.35 -16.25 -2.86
C ARG A 225 -22.64 -16.04 -2.08
N GLY A 226 -23.75 -16.67 -2.49
CA GLY A 226 -25.02 -16.64 -1.75
C GLY A 226 -24.89 -17.24 -0.35
N ARG A 227 -24.27 -18.41 -0.22
CA ARG A 227 -24.10 -19.13 1.06
C ARG A 227 -23.37 -18.29 2.11
N PHE A 228 -22.34 -17.54 1.71
CA PHE A 228 -21.54 -16.73 2.63
C PHE A 228 -21.87 -15.23 2.59
N ALA A 229 -22.93 -14.84 1.87
CA ALA A 229 -23.29 -13.45 1.61
C ALA A 229 -22.08 -12.63 1.11
N MET A 230 -21.45 -13.06 0.02
CA MET A 230 -20.29 -12.39 -0.57
C MET A 230 -20.65 -11.82 -1.93
N MET A 231 -20.48 -10.51 -2.12
CA MET A 231 -20.47 -9.94 -3.47
C MET A 231 -19.18 -10.30 -4.19
N SER A 232 -19.06 -9.99 -5.48
CA SER A 232 -17.81 -10.24 -6.20
C SER A 232 -16.70 -9.32 -5.69
N ILE A 233 -15.46 -9.83 -5.61
CA ILE A 233 -14.31 -8.99 -5.25
C ILE A 233 -14.08 -7.87 -6.25
N SER A 234 -14.43 -8.08 -7.52
CA SER A 234 -14.31 -7.09 -8.58
C SER A 234 -15.19 -5.86 -8.33
N GLU A 235 -16.45 -6.07 -7.91
CA GLU A 235 -17.33 -4.99 -7.48
C GLU A 235 -16.79 -4.26 -6.27
N LYS A 236 -16.17 -4.96 -5.32
CA LYS A 236 -15.57 -4.34 -4.12
C LYS A 236 -14.33 -3.52 -4.41
N ILE A 237 -13.49 -3.98 -5.31
CA ILE A 237 -12.34 -3.20 -5.80
C ILE A 237 -12.84 -1.92 -6.47
N ARG A 238 -13.88 -2.00 -7.32
CA ARG A 238 -14.49 -0.82 -7.95
C ARG A 238 -15.09 0.13 -6.92
N GLU A 239 -15.87 -0.38 -5.96
CA GLU A 239 -16.44 0.42 -4.87
C GLU A 239 -15.33 1.15 -4.08
N GLY A 240 -14.25 0.45 -3.71
CA GLY A 240 -13.11 1.02 -3.00
C GLY A 240 -12.41 2.12 -3.81
N ARG A 241 -12.14 1.85 -5.07
CA ARG A 241 -11.50 2.81 -6.00
C ARG A 241 -12.35 4.06 -6.22
N LEU A 242 -13.66 3.93 -6.47
CA LEU A 242 -14.54 5.10 -6.62
C LEU A 242 -14.76 5.86 -5.30
N ARG A 243 -14.72 5.16 -4.16
CA ARG A 243 -14.75 5.79 -2.83
C ARG A 243 -13.51 6.64 -2.61
N TRP A 244 -12.33 6.12 -2.97
CA TRP A 244 -11.06 6.83 -2.90
C TRP A 244 -11.03 8.02 -3.87
N PHE A 245 -11.40 7.80 -5.12
CA PHE A 245 -11.53 8.88 -6.12
C PHE A 245 -12.40 10.01 -5.60
N GLY A 246 -13.60 9.69 -5.10
CA GLY A 246 -14.47 10.71 -4.54
C GLY A 246 -13.86 11.43 -3.33
N HIS A 247 -13.09 10.73 -2.49
CA HIS A 247 -12.35 11.36 -1.40
C HIS A 247 -11.34 12.37 -1.92
N VAL A 248 -10.51 12.00 -2.91
CA VAL A 248 -9.50 12.86 -3.51
C VAL A 248 -10.13 14.10 -4.15
N MET A 249 -11.17 13.94 -4.98
CA MET A 249 -11.78 15.07 -5.71
C MET A 249 -12.36 16.15 -4.77
N ARG A 250 -12.89 15.74 -3.60
CA ARG A 250 -13.46 16.66 -2.60
C ARG A 250 -12.41 17.37 -1.74
N ARG A 251 -11.13 17.01 -1.85
CA ARG A 251 -10.06 17.71 -1.13
C ARG A 251 -9.73 19.03 -1.82
N GLN A 252 -9.27 20.00 -1.03
CA GLN A 252 -8.70 21.24 -1.55
C GLN A 252 -7.52 20.94 -2.48
N VAL A 253 -7.30 21.79 -3.49
CA VAL A 253 -6.23 21.61 -4.49
C VAL A 253 -4.84 21.55 -3.85
N SER A 254 -4.63 22.28 -2.76
CA SER A 254 -3.40 22.27 -1.96
C SER A 254 -3.19 21.02 -1.13
N ALA A 255 -4.20 20.15 -0.97
CA ALA A 255 -4.04 18.93 -0.20
C ALA A 255 -3.13 17.96 -0.96
N PRO A 256 -2.17 17.27 -0.31
CA PRO A 256 -1.17 16.45 -1.01
C PRO A 256 -1.73 15.41 -1.99
N VAL A 257 -2.80 14.71 -1.60
CA VAL A 257 -3.43 13.70 -2.47
C VAL A 257 -4.11 14.31 -3.70
N ARG A 258 -4.52 15.58 -3.61
CA ARG A 258 -5.17 16.32 -4.70
C ARG A 258 -4.13 16.96 -5.61
N SER A 259 -3.04 17.50 -5.06
CA SER A 259 -1.94 18.04 -5.86
C SER A 259 -1.29 16.97 -6.73
N VAL A 260 -1.07 15.76 -6.20
CA VAL A 260 -0.57 14.61 -6.98
C VAL A 260 -1.51 14.20 -8.10
N ASP A 261 -2.83 14.24 -7.88
CA ASP A 261 -3.80 13.93 -8.94
C ASP A 261 -3.78 14.96 -10.09
N SER A 262 -3.37 16.19 -9.79
CA SER A 262 -3.26 17.30 -10.75
C SER A 262 -1.86 17.48 -11.33
N ILE A 263 -0.88 16.67 -10.92
CA ILE A 263 0.50 16.80 -11.41
C ILE A 263 0.57 16.52 -12.92
N ILE A 264 1.32 17.38 -13.63
CA ILE A 264 1.65 17.16 -15.04
C ILE A 264 3.10 16.68 -15.06
N VAL A 265 3.29 15.43 -15.44
CA VAL A 265 4.63 14.85 -15.60
C VAL A 265 5.08 15.08 -17.04
N GLU A 266 6.19 15.78 -17.21
CA GLU A 266 6.78 15.99 -18.53
C GLU A 266 7.27 14.67 -19.14
N GLY A 267 7.15 14.57 -20.46
CA GLY A 267 7.56 13.38 -21.21
C GLY A 267 6.49 12.88 -22.17
N ARG A 268 6.83 11.83 -22.92
CA ARG A 268 5.95 11.24 -23.92
C ARG A 268 5.58 9.83 -23.50
N ARG A 269 4.29 9.49 -23.60
CA ARG A 269 3.86 8.09 -23.53
C ARG A 269 4.38 7.35 -24.77
N GLY A 270 4.89 6.13 -24.57
CA GLY A 270 5.36 5.29 -25.66
C GLY A 270 4.27 5.07 -26.73
N ARG A 271 4.70 4.89 -27.98
CA ARG A 271 3.79 4.60 -29.12
C ARG A 271 3.20 3.19 -29.01
N GLY A 272 2.04 2.96 -29.63
CA GLY A 272 1.39 1.65 -29.71
C GLY A 272 0.27 1.45 -28.69
N ARG A 273 0.45 0.54 -27.73
CA ARG A 273 -0.52 0.23 -26.67
C ARG A 273 0.00 0.71 -25.32
N PRO A 274 -0.18 2.01 -24.96
CA PRO A 274 0.19 2.52 -23.65
C PRO A 274 -0.44 1.70 -22.50
N LYS A 275 0.26 1.67 -21.37
CA LYS A 275 -0.31 1.10 -20.14
C LYS A 275 -1.52 1.94 -19.71
N MET A 276 -2.57 1.25 -19.26
CA MET A 276 -3.78 1.90 -18.75
C MET A 276 -3.43 2.70 -17.50
N SER A 277 -3.87 3.96 -17.44
CA SER A 277 -3.68 4.80 -16.26
C SER A 277 -4.80 4.60 -15.23
N TRP A 278 -4.54 5.02 -13.99
CA TRP A 278 -5.55 4.99 -12.93
C TRP A 278 -6.78 5.85 -13.30
N ARG A 279 -6.56 7.06 -13.84
CA ARG A 279 -7.62 7.96 -14.35
C ARG A 279 -8.46 7.31 -15.46
N GLU A 280 -7.85 6.60 -16.40
CA GLU A 280 -8.59 5.84 -17.43
C GLU A 280 -9.46 4.74 -16.81
N ARG A 281 -8.94 4.02 -15.80
CA ARG A 281 -9.70 3.01 -15.08
C ARG A 281 -10.89 3.61 -14.32
N ILE A 282 -10.72 4.79 -13.71
CA ILE A 282 -11.82 5.55 -13.10
C ILE A 282 -12.91 5.86 -14.12
N ARG A 283 -12.57 6.41 -15.28
CA ARG A 283 -13.56 6.73 -16.34
C ARG A 283 -14.37 5.51 -16.74
N LEU A 284 -13.71 4.37 -16.91
CA LEU A 284 -14.41 3.11 -17.22
C LEU A 284 -15.36 2.69 -16.10
N ASP A 285 -14.98 2.83 -14.82
CA ASP A 285 -15.87 2.51 -13.70
C ASP A 285 -17.07 3.46 -13.58
N LEU A 286 -16.87 4.75 -13.88
CA LEU A 286 -17.94 5.75 -13.92
C LEU A 286 -18.95 5.40 -15.02
N LEU A 287 -18.46 5.05 -16.22
CA LEU A 287 -19.28 4.60 -17.33
C LEU A 287 -20.06 3.32 -16.97
N ASP A 288 -19.41 2.33 -16.35
CA ASP A 288 -20.03 1.07 -15.92
C ASP A 288 -21.18 1.27 -14.91
N LEU A 289 -21.20 2.40 -14.18
CA LEU A 289 -22.23 2.74 -13.19
C LEU A 289 -23.14 3.90 -13.62
N HIS A 290 -22.97 4.42 -14.83
CA HIS A 290 -23.67 5.61 -15.33
C HIS A 290 -23.55 6.82 -14.38
N LEU A 291 -22.32 7.08 -13.93
CA LEU A 291 -21.98 8.20 -13.05
C LEU A 291 -21.15 9.23 -13.79
N SER A 292 -21.21 10.48 -13.32
CA SER A 292 -20.37 11.58 -13.78
C SER A 292 -19.52 12.14 -12.62
N GLU A 293 -18.42 12.81 -12.96
CA GLU A 293 -17.44 13.30 -11.98
C GLU A 293 -18.00 14.42 -11.08
N ASP A 294 -18.93 15.24 -11.59
CA ASP A 294 -19.62 16.31 -10.85
C ASP A 294 -20.49 15.78 -9.69
N MET A 295 -20.92 14.51 -9.76
CA MET A 295 -21.73 13.89 -8.70
C MET A 295 -20.96 13.62 -7.41
N VAL A 296 -19.65 13.87 -7.41
CA VAL A 296 -18.75 13.56 -6.31
C VAL A 296 -18.92 14.52 -5.13
N ASP A 297 -19.41 15.75 -5.35
CA ASP A 297 -19.50 16.77 -4.29
C ASP A 297 -20.45 16.36 -3.16
N ASP A 298 -21.62 15.80 -3.49
CA ASP A 298 -22.52 15.21 -2.50
C ASP A 298 -21.99 13.84 -2.05
N ARG A 299 -21.26 13.85 -0.92
CA ARG A 299 -20.70 12.64 -0.30
C ARG A 299 -21.74 11.56 -0.01
N ILE A 300 -22.97 11.93 0.37
CA ILE A 300 -24.02 10.97 0.76
C ILE A 300 -24.57 10.31 -0.50
N SER A 301 -24.97 11.10 -1.49
CA SER A 301 -25.42 10.61 -2.80
C SER A 301 -24.34 9.77 -3.48
N TRP A 302 -23.10 10.25 -3.51
CA TRP A 302 -21.93 9.52 -4.03
C TRP A 302 -21.80 8.15 -3.38
N ARG A 303 -21.74 8.11 -2.03
CA ARG A 303 -21.62 6.85 -1.29
C ARG A 303 -22.77 5.90 -1.58
N ARG A 304 -24.00 6.40 -1.70
CA ARG A 304 -25.16 5.57 -2.01
C ARG A 304 -25.06 4.94 -3.40
N ARG A 305 -24.60 5.70 -4.39
CA ARG A 305 -24.50 5.27 -5.80
C ARG A 305 -23.41 4.24 -6.04
N ILE A 306 -22.27 4.36 -5.37
CA ILE A 306 -21.14 3.43 -5.54
C ILE A 306 -21.23 2.19 -4.64
N LYS A 307 -22.14 2.17 -3.66
CA LYS A 307 -22.17 1.14 -2.61
C LYS A 307 -22.57 -0.21 -3.18
N VAL A 308 -21.75 -1.20 -2.89
CA VAL A 308 -22.02 -2.62 -3.18
C VAL A 308 -22.48 -3.26 -1.87
N LYS A 309 -23.75 -3.68 -1.77
CA LYS A 309 -24.28 -4.33 -0.58
C LYS A 309 -23.80 -5.78 -0.52
N ASP A 310 -22.98 -6.12 0.49
CA ASP A 310 -22.65 -7.51 0.84
C ASP A 310 -23.68 -8.10 1.82
#